data_AF-A0A3A8JF96-F1
#
_entry.id   AF-A0A3A8JF96-F1
#
_cell.length_a   1.000
_cell.length_b   1.000
_cell.length_c   1.000
_cell.angle_alpha   90.00
_cell.angle_beta   90.00
_cell.angle_gamma   90.00
#
_symmetry.space_group_name_H-M   'P 1'
#
loop_
_entity.id
_entity.type
_entity.pdbx_description
1 polymer ?
#
loop_
_entity_poly.entity_id
_entity_poly.type
_entity_poly.pdbx_seq_one_letter_code
_entity_poly.pdbx_strand_id
1 'polypeptide(L)'
;MTIPWLREALEQSGLPPPESFPRDLAFEAPLALPVSLEGLRGLTSEKVRQWLAKRGSNQEIAYHDMHGCMVARAGKGIVFFDEEDDANEQRFTIAHELGHFVLDHLQPRLRALRFFGETIQGVLDEKRPPTREEALTAALDGIPIGIQIHLMDRGPSGAIGTGRVAKSEQRADRLALEWLAPTKLARKIMRDGPVAEEELRLERYFGLPTSKAHAYARALRREEGRSRFSIASFFGDEQG
;
A
#
# COMPACT_ATOMS: atom_id res chain seq x y z
N MET A 1 8.86 -5.71 16.73
CA MET A 1 9.55 -6.33 15.58
C MET A 1 8.69 -6.12 14.34
N THR A 2 9.27 -5.76 13.19
CA THR A 2 8.52 -5.61 11.93
C THR A 2 8.17 -6.99 11.38
N ILE A 3 6.90 -7.21 11.03
CA ILE A 3 6.36 -8.48 10.54
C ILE A 3 7.09 -8.88 9.23
N PRO A 4 7.44 -10.17 9.00
CA PRO A 4 8.29 -10.57 7.87
C PRO A 4 7.83 -10.05 6.50
N TRP A 5 6.55 -10.17 6.17
CA TRP A 5 6.02 -9.71 4.88
C TRP A 5 6.17 -8.20 4.68
N LEU A 6 6.07 -7.41 5.76
CA LEU A 6 6.19 -5.96 5.72
C LEU A 6 7.65 -5.56 5.48
N ARG A 7 8.60 -6.27 6.11
CA ARG A 7 10.03 -6.08 5.87
C ARG A 7 10.40 -6.39 4.42
N GLU A 8 9.94 -7.52 3.90
CA GLU A 8 10.17 -7.90 2.50
C GLU A 8 9.61 -6.84 1.55
N ALA A 9 8.42 -6.30 1.81
CA ALA A 9 7.82 -5.24 0.99
C ALA A 9 8.63 -3.93 1.03
N LEU A 10 9.11 -3.52 2.22
CA LEU A 10 9.99 -2.36 2.36
C LEU A 10 11.30 -2.56 1.58
N GLU A 11 11.95 -3.71 1.72
CA GLU A 11 13.19 -4.03 1.00
C GLU A 11 12.99 -4.05 -0.52
N GLN A 12 11.93 -4.72 -1.00
CA GLN A 12 11.63 -4.80 -2.43
C GLN A 12 11.15 -3.47 -3.02
N SER A 13 10.65 -2.54 -2.21
CA SER A 13 10.29 -1.21 -2.68
C SER A 13 11.50 -0.36 -3.08
N GLY A 14 12.69 -0.67 -2.54
CA GLY A 14 13.91 0.10 -2.80
C GLY A 14 13.87 1.55 -2.31
N LEU A 15 12.80 1.97 -1.63
CA LEU A 15 12.67 3.32 -1.11
C LEU A 15 13.68 3.55 0.01
N PRO A 16 14.41 4.69 -0.01
CA PRO A 16 15.35 5.01 1.06
C PRO A 16 14.62 5.23 2.39
N PRO A 17 15.33 5.15 3.52
CA PRO A 17 14.79 5.62 4.79
C PRO A 17 14.40 7.11 4.69
N PRO A 18 13.30 7.55 5.34
CA PRO A 18 12.89 8.94 5.30
C PRO A 18 13.91 9.86 5.98
N GLU A 19 14.30 10.94 5.29
CA GLU A 19 15.21 11.96 5.82
C GLU A 19 14.49 13.02 6.67
N SER A 20 13.24 13.33 6.32
CA SER A 20 12.40 14.32 7.00
C SER A 20 10.93 13.95 6.96
N PHE A 21 10.13 14.57 7.83
CA PHE A 21 8.67 14.46 7.83
C PHE A 21 8.01 15.84 7.74
N PRO A 22 6.83 15.96 7.09
CA PRO A 22 6.11 14.91 6.36
C PRO A 22 6.89 14.40 5.14
N ARG A 23 6.82 13.09 4.88
CA ARG A 23 7.57 12.45 3.79
C ARG A 23 6.93 12.75 2.44
N ASP A 24 7.75 13.00 1.42
CA ASP A 24 7.31 13.25 0.05
C ASP A 24 7.52 12.02 -0.84
N LEU A 25 6.62 11.04 -0.72
CA LEU A 25 6.64 9.87 -1.60
C LEU A 25 6.29 10.22 -3.04
N ALA A 26 5.68 11.38 -3.29
CA ALA A 26 5.37 11.79 -4.65
C ALA A 26 6.67 12.06 -5.45
N PHE A 27 7.65 12.65 -4.77
CA PHE A 27 9.00 12.85 -5.30
C PHE A 27 9.85 11.57 -5.27
N GLU A 28 9.86 10.84 -4.14
CA GLU A 28 10.79 9.72 -3.94
C GLU A 28 10.44 8.47 -4.75
N ALA A 29 9.15 8.14 -4.89
CA ALA A 29 8.75 6.85 -5.47
C ALA A 29 9.10 6.67 -6.95
N PRO A 30 8.92 7.66 -7.85
CA PRO A 30 9.32 7.52 -9.25
C PRO A 30 10.84 7.34 -9.46
N LEU A 31 11.67 7.68 -8.47
CA LEU A 31 13.12 7.50 -8.52
C LEU A 31 13.55 6.06 -8.18
N ALA A 32 12.76 5.36 -7.36
CA ALA A 32 13.08 4.03 -6.86
C ALA A 32 12.26 2.92 -7.52
N LEU A 33 11.03 3.24 -7.94
CA LEU A 33 10.06 2.28 -8.45
C LEU A 33 9.71 2.61 -9.92
N PRO A 34 9.37 1.59 -10.74
CA PRO A 34 8.90 1.79 -12.11
C PRO A 34 7.45 2.27 -12.14
N VAL A 35 7.16 3.36 -11.45
CA VAL A 35 5.83 3.97 -11.31
C VAL A 35 5.86 5.42 -11.75
N SER A 36 4.77 5.88 -12.35
CA SER A 36 4.50 7.31 -12.55
C SER A 36 3.32 7.74 -11.69
N LEU A 37 3.33 9.01 -11.27
CA LEU A 37 2.25 9.61 -10.51
C LEU A 37 1.52 10.62 -11.37
N GLU A 38 0.20 10.59 -11.37
CA GLU A 38 -0.64 11.39 -12.26
C GLU A 38 -1.79 12.00 -11.44
N GLY A 39 -1.66 13.28 -11.11
CA GLY A 39 -2.72 14.05 -10.46
C GLY A 39 -3.86 14.33 -11.44
N LEU A 40 -5.10 14.06 -11.02
CA LEU A 40 -6.30 14.41 -11.79
C LEU A 40 -7.30 15.12 -10.88
N ARG A 41 -7.68 16.35 -11.21
CA ARG A 41 -8.71 17.09 -10.47
C ARG A 41 -10.05 16.37 -10.49
N GLY A 42 -10.66 16.14 -9.34
CA GLY A 42 -11.97 15.49 -9.18
C GLY A 42 -11.92 14.07 -9.73
N LEU A 43 -11.04 13.23 -9.19
CA LEU A 43 -10.71 11.91 -9.72
C LEU A 43 -11.96 11.01 -9.75
N THR A 44 -12.22 10.43 -10.92
CA THR A 44 -13.25 9.42 -11.12
C THR A 44 -12.70 8.30 -11.98
N SER A 45 -13.27 7.10 -11.87
CA SER A 45 -12.88 5.97 -12.73
C SER A 45 -13.09 6.26 -14.22
N GLU A 46 -14.05 7.12 -14.58
CA GLU A 46 -14.24 7.60 -15.95
C GLU A 46 -13.03 8.39 -16.46
N LYS A 47 -12.49 9.30 -15.64
CA LYS A 47 -11.30 10.09 -16.00
C LYS A 47 -10.08 9.20 -16.16
N VAL A 48 -9.91 8.21 -15.28
CA VAL A 48 -8.84 7.20 -15.41
C VAL A 48 -9.00 6.43 -16.71
N ARG A 49 -10.21 5.95 -17.03
CA ARG A 49 -10.49 5.24 -18.28
C ARG A 49 -10.19 6.09 -19.51
N GLN A 50 -10.63 7.34 -19.53
CA GLN A 50 -10.35 8.27 -20.64
C GLN A 50 -8.86 8.54 -20.80
N TRP A 51 -8.13 8.68 -19.70
CA TRP A 51 -6.69 8.86 -19.70
C TRP A 51 -5.99 7.62 -20.28
N LEU A 52 -6.41 6.42 -19.89
CA LEU A 52 -5.87 5.15 -20.39
C LEU A 52 -6.19 4.94 -21.87
N ALA A 53 -7.42 5.25 -22.29
CA ALA A 53 -7.87 5.13 -23.67
C ALA A 53 -7.06 6.02 -24.62
N LYS A 54 -6.74 7.25 -24.20
CA LYS A 54 -5.84 8.16 -24.94
C LYS A 54 -4.44 7.56 -25.15
N ARG A 55 -4.03 6.62 -24.31
CA ARG A 55 -2.73 5.92 -24.38
C ARG A 55 -2.87 4.47 -24.87
N GLY A 56 -3.98 4.15 -25.54
CA GLY A 56 -4.20 2.88 -26.23
C GLY A 56 -4.66 1.72 -25.34
N SER A 57 -5.10 2.00 -24.11
CA SER A 57 -5.61 0.97 -23.18
C SER A 57 -7.10 1.17 -22.93
N ASN A 58 -7.94 0.29 -23.47
CA ASN A 58 -9.39 0.32 -23.27
C ASN A 58 -9.76 -0.67 -22.16
N GLN A 59 -9.94 -0.17 -20.94
CA GLN A 59 -10.28 -0.98 -19.77
C GLN A 59 -11.70 -0.62 -19.29
N GLU A 60 -12.50 -1.64 -18.98
CA GLU A 60 -13.79 -1.44 -18.31
C GLU A 60 -13.53 -1.27 -16.81
N ILE A 61 -13.84 -0.08 -16.29
CA ILE A 61 -13.75 0.24 -14.87
C ILE A 61 -15.16 0.68 -14.44
N ALA A 62 -15.69 0.08 -13.37
CA ALA A 62 -16.97 0.48 -12.80
C ALA A 62 -16.92 1.96 -12.35
N TYR A 63 -18.05 2.66 -12.37
CA TYR A 63 -18.10 4.08 -11.98
C TYR A 63 -17.91 4.26 -10.46
N HIS A 64 -16.87 4.99 -10.05
CA HIS A 64 -16.59 5.32 -8.65
C HIS A 64 -15.96 6.71 -8.53
N ASP A 65 -16.39 7.47 -7.51
CA ASP A 65 -15.66 8.64 -7.02
C ASP A 65 -14.58 8.14 -6.05
N MET A 66 -13.34 8.59 -6.22
CA MET A 66 -12.17 7.93 -5.62
C MET A 66 -11.14 8.95 -5.16
N HIS A 67 -10.41 8.61 -4.10
CA HIS A 67 -9.23 9.37 -3.69
C HIS A 67 -8.01 9.02 -4.56
N GLY A 68 -7.85 7.73 -4.89
CA GLY A 68 -6.71 7.22 -5.65
C GLY A 68 -7.05 6.00 -6.51
N CYS A 69 -6.17 5.69 -7.45
CA CYS A 69 -6.25 4.52 -8.32
C CYS A 69 -4.84 4.04 -8.68
N MET A 70 -4.59 2.74 -8.59
CA MET A 70 -3.37 2.12 -9.10
C MET A 70 -3.69 1.25 -10.31
N VAL A 71 -2.98 1.50 -11.41
CA VAL A 71 -3.02 0.68 -12.62
C VAL A 71 -1.62 0.14 -12.88
N ALA A 72 -1.47 -1.19 -12.94
CA ALA A 72 -0.19 -1.82 -13.21
C ALA A 72 -0.26 -2.81 -14.38
N ARG A 73 0.80 -2.79 -15.19
CA ARG A 73 0.95 -3.63 -16.38
C ARG A 73 2.42 -3.82 -16.73
N ALA A 74 2.82 -5.03 -17.09
CA ALA A 74 4.17 -5.33 -17.59
C ALA A 74 5.31 -4.80 -16.70
N GLY A 75 5.16 -4.89 -15.38
CA GLY A 75 6.16 -4.43 -14.41
C GLY A 75 6.17 -2.92 -14.15
N LYS A 76 5.24 -2.16 -14.74
CA LYS A 76 5.13 -0.71 -14.57
C LYS A 76 3.81 -0.36 -13.91
N GLY A 77 3.81 0.70 -13.10
CA GLY A 77 2.61 1.22 -12.45
C GLY A 77 2.33 2.66 -12.83
N ILE A 78 1.06 3.04 -12.75
CA ILE A 78 0.60 4.42 -12.74
C ILE A 78 -0.28 4.57 -11.51
N VAL A 79 0.04 5.52 -10.67
CA VAL A 79 -0.77 5.89 -9.50
C VAL A 79 -1.45 7.22 -9.81
N PHE A 80 -2.77 7.21 -9.81
CA PHE A 80 -3.59 8.40 -9.89
C PHE A 80 -4.02 8.83 -8.50
N PHE A 81 -4.11 10.14 -8.29
CA PHE A 81 -4.63 10.73 -7.07
C PHE A 81 -5.45 11.99 -7.40
N ASP A 82 -6.41 12.33 -6.55
CA ASP A 82 -7.19 13.55 -6.70
C ASP A 82 -6.38 14.77 -6.26
N GLU A 83 -6.17 15.72 -7.17
CA GLU A 83 -5.48 16.99 -6.87
C GLU A 83 -6.31 17.93 -5.98
N GLU A 84 -7.62 17.69 -5.87
CA GLU A 84 -8.53 18.50 -5.06
C GLU A 84 -8.62 18.03 -3.60
N ASP A 85 -8.06 16.86 -3.28
CA ASP A 85 -7.89 16.41 -1.91
C ASP A 85 -6.84 17.26 -1.17
N ASP A 86 -6.92 17.34 0.16
CA ASP A 86 -5.91 18.05 0.94
C ASP A 86 -4.54 17.34 0.91
N ALA A 87 -3.47 18.06 1.25
CA ALA A 87 -2.10 17.54 1.14
C ALA A 87 -1.84 16.31 2.03
N ASN A 88 -2.53 16.14 3.15
CA ASN A 88 -2.39 14.96 4.00
C ASN A 88 -3.10 13.76 3.39
N GLU A 89 -4.30 13.98 2.84
CA GLU A 89 -5.06 12.95 2.12
C GLU A 89 -4.30 12.49 0.87
N GLN A 90 -3.81 13.40 0.04
CA GLN A 90 -2.97 13.05 -1.12
C GLN A 90 -1.74 12.22 -0.71
N ARG A 91 -1.04 12.62 0.35
CA ARG A 91 0.15 11.90 0.85
C ARG A 91 -0.20 10.47 1.24
N PHE A 92 -1.30 10.27 1.95
CA PHE A 92 -1.74 8.94 2.35
C PHE A 92 -2.19 8.10 1.16
N THR A 93 -3.00 8.68 0.28
CA THR A 93 -3.50 8.03 -0.94
C THR A 93 -2.36 7.54 -1.82
N ILE A 94 -1.37 8.39 -2.12
CA ILE A 94 -0.19 8.00 -2.90
C ILE A 94 0.55 6.84 -2.22
N ALA A 95 0.77 6.91 -0.91
CA ALA A 95 1.43 5.84 -0.16
C ALA A 95 0.63 4.53 -0.19
N HIS A 96 -0.70 4.60 -0.10
CA HIS A 96 -1.60 3.46 -0.14
C HIS A 96 -1.58 2.78 -1.52
N GLU A 97 -1.71 3.56 -2.59
CA GLU A 97 -1.69 3.05 -3.96
C GLU A 97 -0.32 2.48 -4.36
N LEU A 98 0.77 3.11 -3.91
CA LEU A 98 2.11 2.52 -4.01
C LEU A 98 2.20 1.19 -3.25
N GLY A 99 1.47 1.07 -2.14
CA GLY A 99 1.36 -0.16 -1.36
C GLY A 99 0.75 -1.28 -2.19
N HIS A 100 -0.35 -1.01 -2.89
CA HIS A 100 -0.93 -1.94 -3.87
C HIS A 100 0.05 -2.28 -4.98
N PHE A 101 0.73 -1.29 -5.57
CA PHE A 101 1.72 -1.55 -6.62
C PHE A 101 2.80 -2.53 -6.13
N VAL A 102 3.39 -2.27 -4.96
CA VAL A 102 4.43 -3.14 -4.42
C VAL A 102 3.88 -4.53 -4.11
N LEU A 103 2.82 -4.61 -3.31
CA LEU A 103 2.31 -5.88 -2.76
C LEU A 103 1.61 -6.75 -3.80
N ASP A 104 0.84 -6.13 -4.68
CA ASP A 104 -0.09 -6.83 -5.55
C ASP A 104 0.44 -6.94 -6.99
N HIS A 105 1.43 -6.13 -7.39
CA HIS A 105 2.08 -6.23 -8.71
C HIS A 105 3.56 -6.61 -8.64
N LEU A 106 4.39 -5.85 -7.91
CA LEU A 106 5.84 -6.03 -7.93
C LEU A 106 6.28 -7.32 -7.24
N GLN A 107 5.87 -7.59 -6.00
CA GLN A 107 6.31 -8.81 -5.31
C GLN A 107 5.89 -10.09 -6.04
N PRO A 108 4.63 -10.23 -6.50
CA PRO A 108 4.22 -11.40 -7.27
C PRO A 108 5.05 -11.58 -8.55
N ARG A 109 5.36 -10.50 -9.26
CA ARG A 109 6.24 -10.52 -10.44
C ARG A 109 7.66 -10.98 -10.07
N LEU A 110 8.24 -10.46 -8.99
CA LEU A 110 9.55 -10.89 -8.51
C LEU A 110 9.55 -12.37 -8.09
N ARG A 111 8.47 -12.86 -7.46
CA ARG A 111 8.31 -14.29 -7.13
C ARG A 111 8.27 -15.15 -8.38
N ALA A 112 7.52 -14.74 -9.40
CA ALA A 112 7.44 -15.45 -10.67
C ALA A 112 8.80 -15.56 -11.36
N LEU A 113 9.55 -14.46 -11.43
CA LEU A 113 10.91 -14.45 -12.00
C LEU A 113 11.86 -15.36 -11.21
N ARG A 114 11.76 -15.39 -9.87
CA ARG A 114 12.56 -16.32 -9.05
C ARG A 114 12.18 -17.78 -9.26
N PHE A 115 10.91 -18.08 -9.49
CA PHE A 115 10.41 -19.45 -9.62
C PHE A 115 10.66 -20.03 -11.01
N PHE A 116 10.30 -19.30 -12.07
CA PHE A 116 10.40 -19.77 -13.46
C PHE A 116 11.69 -19.33 -14.18
N GLY A 117 12.45 -18.40 -13.61
CA GLY A 117 13.60 -17.77 -14.26
C GLY A 117 13.19 -16.71 -15.28
N GLU A 118 14.12 -16.31 -16.15
CA GLU A 118 13.89 -15.22 -17.12
C GLU A 118 12.90 -15.59 -18.24
N THR A 119 12.64 -16.87 -18.46
CA THR A 119 11.76 -17.37 -19.54
C THR A 119 10.30 -16.92 -19.38
N ILE A 120 9.84 -16.70 -18.15
CA ILE A 120 8.47 -16.20 -17.86
C ILE A 120 8.32 -14.71 -18.17
N GLN A 121 9.42 -13.97 -18.34
CA GLN A 121 9.36 -12.51 -18.53
C GLN A 121 8.50 -12.14 -19.74
N GLY A 122 8.57 -12.91 -20.83
CA GLY A 122 7.72 -12.69 -22.01
C GLY A 122 6.22 -12.82 -21.72
N VAL A 123 5.83 -13.63 -20.74
CA VAL A 123 4.43 -13.77 -20.28
C VAL A 123 4.05 -12.58 -19.40
N LEU A 124 4.89 -12.26 -18.42
CA LEU A 124 4.64 -11.17 -17.47
C LEU A 124 4.61 -9.80 -18.17
N ASP A 125 5.30 -9.68 -19.30
CA ASP A 125 5.31 -8.49 -20.16
C ASP A 125 4.28 -8.55 -21.29
N GLU A 126 3.42 -9.58 -21.31
CA GLU A 126 2.38 -9.80 -22.33
C GLU A 126 2.92 -9.87 -23.78
N LYS A 127 4.19 -10.20 -23.96
CA LYS A 127 4.84 -10.39 -25.27
C LYS A 127 4.52 -11.76 -25.88
N ARG A 128 4.07 -12.71 -25.06
CA ARG A 128 3.55 -14.02 -25.47
C ARG A 128 2.50 -14.51 -24.48
N PRO A 129 1.57 -15.38 -24.90
CA PRO A 129 0.68 -16.04 -23.96
C PRO A 129 1.44 -17.00 -23.02
N PRO A 130 0.91 -17.25 -21.80
CA PRO A 130 1.43 -18.31 -20.93
C PRO A 130 1.20 -19.69 -21.56
N THR A 131 2.10 -20.63 -21.28
CA THR A 131 1.80 -22.06 -21.48
C THR A 131 0.75 -22.52 -20.46
N ARG A 132 0.17 -23.72 -20.65
CA ARG A 132 -0.79 -24.29 -19.68
C ARG A 132 -0.16 -24.51 -18.30
N GLU A 133 1.10 -24.91 -18.27
CA GLU A 133 1.86 -25.13 -17.03
C GLU A 133 2.12 -23.80 -16.31
N GLU A 134 2.60 -22.79 -17.05
CA GLU A 134 2.81 -21.44 -16.51
C GLU A 134 1.50 -20.82 -15.98
N ALA A 135 0.39 -21.00 -16.70
CA ALA A 135 -0.92 -20.50 -16.29
C ALA A 135 -1.45 -21.22 -15.03
N LEU A 136 -1.30 -22.55 -14.95
CA LEU A 136 -1.74 -23.32 -13.78
C LEU A 136 -0.94 -22.94 -12.54
N THR A 137 0.39 -22.89 -12.64
CA THR A 137 1.24 -22.51 -11.52
C THR A 137 1.02 -21.06 -11.11
N ALA A 138 0.87 -20.12 -12.06
CA ALA A 138 0.54 -18.74 -11.74
C ALA A 138 -0.79 -18.60 -10.98
N ALA A 139 -1.81 -19.39 -11.33
CA ALA A 139 -3.07 -19.41 -10.62
C ALA A 139 -2.94 -19.97 -9.19
N LEU A 140 -2.11 -21.00 -8.99
CA LEU A 140 -1.86 -21.59 -7.67
C LEU A 140 -1.04 -20.69 -6.75
N ASP A 141 -0.01 -20.03 -7.30
CA ASP A 141 0.91 -19.16 -6.55
C ASP A 141 0.47 -17.69 -6.48
N GLY A 142 -0.68 -17.37 -7.07
CA GLY A 142 -1.24 -16.01 -7.08
C GLY A 142 -0.36 -15.01 -7.80
N ILE A 143 0.28 -15.42 -8.90
CA ILE A 143 1.07 -14.56 -9.78
C ILE A 143 0.11 -13.89 -10.77
N PRO A 144 -0.01 -12.55 -10.78
CA PRO A 144 -0.86 -11.85 -11.70
C PRO A 144 -0.25 -11.92 -13.11
N ILE A 145 -1.05 -12.42 -14.06
CA ILE A 145 -0.77 -12.37 -15.48
C ILE A 145 -1.80 -11.41 -16.10
N GLY A 146 -1.36 -10.29 -16.66
CA GLY A 146 -2.20 -9.26 -17.27
C GLY A 146 -2.27 -7.95 -16.48
N ILE A 147 -3.23 -7.09 -16.86
CA ILE A 147 -3.45 -5.77 -16.26
C ILE A 147 -4.09 -5.90 -14.88
N GLN A 148 -3.59 -5.14 -13.92
CA GLN A 148 -4.17 -5.01 -12.58
C GLN A 148 -4.64 -3.58 -12.35
N ILE A 149 -5.86 -3.45 -11.82
CA ILE A 149 -6.48 -2.16 -11.48
C ILE A 149 -6.97 -2.27 -10.04
N HIS A 150 -6.53 -1.37 -9.19
CA HIS A 150 -7.00 -1.18 -7.82
C HIS A 150 -7.60 0.21 -7.68
N LEU A 151 -8.74 0.30 -6.99
CA LEU A 151 -9.53 1.52 -6.84
C LEU A 151 -9.72 1.82 -5.36
N MET A 152 -9.42 3.05 -4.91
CA MET A 152 -9.68 3.52 -3.55
C MET A 152 -10.90 4.46 -3.53
N ASP A 153 -12.04 3.94 -3.07
CA ASP A 153 -13.33 4.65 -3.01
C ASP A 153 -13.31 5.88 -2.07
N ARG A 154 -14.07 6.93 -2.42
CA ARG A 154 -14.28 8.16 -1.62
C ARG A 154 -15.36 8.05 -0.53
N GLY A 155 -16.09 6.92 -0.46
CA GLY A 155 -17.28 6.76 0.37
C GLY A 155 -17.02 6.29 1.83
N PRO A 156 -17.89 6.63 2.80
CA PRO A 156 -17.75 6.19 4.20
C PRO A 156 -17.96 4.68 4.41
N SER A 157 -18.46 3.98 3.40
CA SER A 157 -18.74 2.54 3.47
C SER A 157 -17.61 1.66 2.94
N GLY A 158 -16.64 2.21 2.19
CA GLY A 158 -15.50 1.49 1.57
C GLY A 158 -15.79 0.01 1.39
N ALA A 159 -16.86 -0.31 0.65
CA ALA A 159 -17.60 -1.56 0.82
C ALA A 159 -16.66 -2.73 0.61
N ILE A 160 -16.23 -3.30 1.74
CA ILE A 160 -15.25 -4.36 1.81
C ILE A 160 -15.86 -5.57 1.11
N GLY A 161 -15.49 -5.75 -0.16
CA GLY A 161 -15.66 -7.02 -0.85
C GLY A 161 -14.97 -8.12 -0.04
N THR A 162 -15.40 -9.37 -0.26
CA THR A 162 -14.87 -10.64 0.29
C THR A 162 -13.55 -10.56 1.08
N GLY A 163 -13.40 -11.25 2.22
CA GLY A 163 -12.29 -11.09 3.17
C GLY A 163 -10.84 -11.08 2.62
N ARG A 164 -10.60 -11.51 1.38
CA ARG A 164 -9.33 -11.33 0.66
C ARG A 164 -9.06 -9.88 0.25
N VAL A 165 -10.07 -9.13 -0.22
CA VAL A 165 -9.99 -7.70 -0.52
C VAL A 165 -9.68 -6.93 0.77
N ALA A 166 -10.41 -7.22 1.85
CA ALA A 166 -10.17 -6.64 3.19
C ALA A 166 -8.71 -6.77 3.66
N LYS A 167 -8.07 -7.92 3.39
CA LYS A 167 -6.67 -8.17 3.78
C LYS A 167 -5.68 -7.44 2.87
N SER A 168 -5.97 -7.28 1.58
CA SER A 168 -5.15 -6.46 0.68
C SER A 168 -5.12 -5.01 1.16
N GLU A 169 -6.30 -4.43 1.38
CA GLU A 169 -6.46 -3.04 1.86
C GLU A 169 -5.70 -2.80 3.17
N GLN A 170 -5.86 -3.70 4.15
CA GLN A 170 -5.15 -3.58 5.42
C GLN A 170 -3.63 -3.67 5.27
N ARG A 171 -3.12 -4.46 4.30
CA ARG A 171 -1.68 -4.55 4.05
C ARG A 171 -1.16 -3.31 3.32
N ALA A 172 -1.92 -2.78 2.36
CA ALA A 172 -1.60 -1.53 1.68
C ALA A 172 -1.57 -0.36 2.68
N ASP A 173 -2.61 -0.19 3.49
CA ASP A 173 -2.66 0.78 4.60
C ASP A 173 -1.47 0.61 5.55
N ARG A 174 -1.14 -0.63 5.93
CA ARG A 174 -0.04 -0.89 6.87
C ARG A 174 1.32 -0.55 6.27
N LEU A 175 1.54 -0.82 4.98
CA LEU A 175 2.77 -0.48 4.28
C LEU A 175 2.89 1.03 4.09
N ALA A 176 1.81 1.69 3.69
CA ALA A 176 1.71 3.14 3.58
C ALA A 176 2.07 3.84 4.90
N LEU A 177 1.49 3.38 6.02
CA LEU A 177 1.82 3.90 7.34
C LEU A 177 3.28 3.67 7.72
N GLU A 178 3.87 2.53 7.37
CA GLU A 178 5.28 2.28 7.69
C GLU A 178 6.22 3.16 6.86
N TRP A 179 5.87 3.51 5.62
CA TRP A 179 6.63 4.48 4.81
C TRP A 179 6.48 5.92 5.32
N LEU A 180 5.26 6.34 5.67
CA LEU A 180 4.95 7.73 6.05
C LEU A 180 5.21 8.03 7.52
N ALA A 181 4.95 7.06 8.40
CA ALA A 181 5.03 7.21 9.84
C ALA A 181 5.58 5.92 10.48
N PRO A 182 6.89 5.62 10.30
CA PRO A 182 7.48 4.36 10.77
C PRO A 182 7.12 4.07 12.21
N THR A 183 6.67 2.84 12.48
CA THR A 183 6.02 2.47 13.75
C THR A 183 6.85 2.81 14.99
N LYS A 184 8.17 2.63 14.92
CA LYS A 184 9.08 2.95 16.02
C LYS A 184 9.08 4.45 16.35
N LEU A 185 9.10 5.28 15.32
CA LEU A 185 9.13 6.73 15.46
C LEU A 185 7.74 7.26 15.85
N ALA A 186 6.67 6.74 15.24
CA ALA A 186 5.29 7.09 15.60
C ALA A 186 5.02 6.88 17.10
N ARG A 187 5.45 5.76 17.68
CA ARG A 187 5.38 5.52 19.13
C ARG A 187 6.18 6.51 19.97
N LYS A 188 7.32 6.98 19.47
CA LYS A 188 8.13 7.99 20.18
C LYS A 188 7.39 9.32 20.19
N ILE A 189 6.89 9.75 19.03
CA ILE A 189 6.14 11.00 18.86
C ILE A 189 4.84 11.00 19.66
N MET A 190 4.10 9.89 19.69
CA MET A 190 2.92 9.77 20.55
C MET A 190 3.26 9.98 22.03
N ARG A 191 4.40 9.49 22.51
CA ARG A 191 4.77 9.64 23.94
C ARG A 191 5.36 11.01 24.28
N ASP A 192 5.64 11.84 23.29
CA ASP A 192 6.28 13.15 23.46
C ASP A 192 5.23 14.23 23.77
N GLY A 193 4.59 14.13 24.94
CA GLY A 193 3.67 15.12 25.47
C GLY A 193 2.35 14.54 26.01
N PRO A 194 1.29 15.37 26.19
CA PRO A 194 0.02 14.95 26.79
C PRO A 194 -0.68 13.86 25.97
N VAL A 195 -1.29 12.88 26.66
CA VAL A 195 -1.99 11.73 26.03
C VAL A 195 -3.16 12.19 25.15
N ALA A 196 -3.85 13.27 25.53
CA ALA A 196 -4.99 13.82 24.79
C ALA A 196 -4.61 14.33 23.38
N GLU A 197 -3.33 14.60 23.12
CA GLU A 197 -2.85 15.18 21.86
C GLU A 197 -2.06 14.18 20.99
N GLU A 198 -2.03 12.90 21.36
CA GLU A 198 -1.28 11.86 20.64
C GLU A 198 -1.62 11.81 19.14
N GLU A 199 -2.91 11.84 18.81
CA GLU A 199 -3.42 11.75 17.44
C GLU A 199 -3.05 13.00 16.62
N LEU A 200 -3.20 14.17 17.24
CA LEU A 200 -2.83 15.45 16.64
C LEU A 200 -1.31 15.56 16.39
N ARG A 201 -0.48 14.99 17.26
CA ARG A 201 0.97 14.89 17.03
C ARG A 201 1.30 14.03 15.82
N LEU A 202 0.62 12.91 15.64
CA LEU A 202 0.81 12.06 14.45
C LEU A 202 0.40 12.78 13.17
N GLU A 203 -0.73 13.46 13.19
CA GLU A 203 -1.20 14.30 12.08
C GLU A 203 -0.18 15.39 11.73
N ARG A 204 0.25 16.19 12.71
CA ARG A 204 1.16 17.33 12.47
C ARG A 204 2.57 16.91 12.09
N TYR A 205 3.12 15.89 12.75
CA TYR A 205 4.51 15.48 12.56
C TYR A 205 4.70 14.70 11.25
N PHE A 206 3.81 13.75 10.96
CA PHE A 206 3.93 12.89 9.78
C PHE A 206 3.09 13.36 8.59
N GLY A 207 2.16 14.30 8.79
CA GLY A 207 1.23 14.74 7.77
C GLY A 207 0.22 13.64 7.41
N LEU A 208 -0.33 12.95 8.40
CA LEU A 208 -1.37 11.95 8.18
C LEU A 208 -2.76 12.60 8.14
N PRO A 209 -3.71 12.08 7.36
CA PRO A 209 -5.12 12.46 7.49
C PRO A 209 -5.63 12.19 8.90
N THR A 210 -6.50 13.05 9.42
CA THR A 210 -7.04 12.93 10.79
C THR A 210 -7.63 11.54 11.04
N SER A 211 -8.45 11.02 10.13
CA SER A 211 -9.06 9.69 10.26
C SER A 211 -8.01 8.56 10.38
N LYS A 212 -6.95 8.62 9.57
CA LYS A 212 -5.85 7.65 9.56
C LYS A 212 -4.94 7.81 10.79
N ALA A 213 -4.66 9.04 11.23
CA ALA A 213 -3.93 9.32 12.47
C ALA A 213 -4.64 8.71 13.69
N HIS A 214 -5.96 8.92 13.80
CA HIS A 214 -6.80 8.34 14.87
C HIS A 214 -6.78 6.80 14.83
N ALA A 215 -7.01 6.21 13.66
CA ALA A 215 -6.99 4.76 13.49
C ALA A 215 -5.62 4.17 13.84
N TYR A 216 -4.54 4.84 13.43
CA TYR A 216 -3.18 4.39 13.67
C TYR A 216 -2.78 4.49 15.15
N ALA A 217 -3.07 5.60 15.82
CA ALA A 217 -2.85 5.75 17.26
C ALA A 217 -3.57 4.65 18.07
N ARG A 218 -4.83 4.36 17.72
CA ARG A 218 -5.59 3.24 18.33
C ARG A 218 -4.93 1.89 18.10
N ALA A 219 -4.44 1.63 16.89
CA ALA A 219 -3.74 0.38 16.57
C ALA A 219 -2.44 0.24 17.39
N LEU A 220 -1.63 1.32 17.47
CA LEU A 220 -0.38 1.33 18.23
C LEU A 220 -0.60 1.07 19.72
N ARG A 221 -1.61 1.70 20.33
CA ARG A 221 -2.00 1.46 21.74
C ARG A 221 -2.43 0.02 22.00
N ARG A 222 -3.20 -0.58 21.08
CA ARG A 222 -3.62 -1.99 21.18
C ARG A 222 -2.45 -2.96 21.11
N GLU A 223 -1.48 -2.70 20.23
CA GLU A 223 -0.27 -3.52 20.13
C GLU A 223 0.58 -3.45 21.40
N GLU A 224 0.70 -2.28 22.01
CA GLU A 224 1.43 -2.11 23.28
C GLU A 224 0.73 -2.81 24.45
N GLY A 225 -0.59 -2.71 24.54
CA GLY A 225 -1.38 -3.41 25.55
C GLY A 225 -1.32 -4.94 25.42
N ARG A 226 -1.25 -5.46 24.19
CA ARG A 226 -1.10 -6.91 23.92
C ARG A 226 0.28 -7.44 24.28
N SER A 227 1.33 -6.62 24.17
CA SER A 227 2.70 -7.04 24.49
C SER A 227 2.93 -7.33 25.98
N ARG A 228 1.99 -6.98 26.88
CA ARG A 228 2.11 -7.19 28.33
C ARG A 228 1.53 -8.53 28.83
N PHE A 229 0.75 -9.24 28.02
CA PHE A 229 0.31 -10.60 28.33
C PHE A 229 1.22 -11.61 27.64
N SER A 230 2.49 -11.65 28.06
CA SER A 230 3.34 -12.81 27.78
C SER A 230 2.85 -13.96 28.66
N ILE A 231 2.81 -15.19 28.13
CA ILE A 231 2.51 -16.41 28.91
C ILE A 231 3.37 -16.51 30.19
N ALA A 232 4.55 -15.86 30.21
CA ALA A 232 5.41 -15.74 31.38
C ALA A 232 4.81 -14.95 32.57
N SER A 233 3.80 -14.08 32.36
CA SER A 233 3.10 -13.40 33.46
C SER A 233 1.84 -14.14 33.91
N PHE A 234 1.47 -15.24 33.25
CA PHE A 234 0.31 -16.07 33.62
C PHE A 234 0.72 -17.32 34.41
N PHE A 235 1.92 -17.85 34.17
CA PHE A 235 2.57 -18.78 35.07
C PHE A 235 3.42 -17.95 36.03
N GLY A 236 2.79 -17.44 37.09
CA GLY A 236 3.53 -16.93 38.23
C GLY A 236 4.53 -17.99 38.67
N ASP A 237 5.81 -17.61 38.71
CA ASP A 237 6.84 -18.35 39.44
C ASP A 237 6.41 -18.39 40.91
N GLU A 238 5.64 -19.40 41.29
CA GLU A 238 5.76 -19.99 42.61
C GLU A 238 7.10 -20.72 42.62
N GLN A 239 8.11 -20.08 43.21
CA GLN A 239 9.23 -20.77 43.86
C GLN A 239 9.97 -19.78 44.78
N GLY A 240 9.80 -20.00 46.09
CA GLY A 240 10.49 -19.31 47.16
C GLY A 240 9.69 -19.27 48.44
#